data_AF-A0A0Q8V2B9-F1
#
_entry.id   AF-A0A0Q8V2B9-F1
#
_cell.length_a   1.000
_cell.length_b   1.000
_cell.length_c   1.000
_cell.angle_alpha   90.00
_cell.angle_beta   90.00
_cell.angle_gamma   90.00
#
_symmetry.space_group_name_H-M   'P 1'
#
loop_
_entity.id
_entity.type
_entity.pdbx_description
1 polymer ?
#
loop_
_entity_poly.entity_id
_entity_poly.type
_entity_poly.pdbx_seq_one_letter_code
_entity_poly.pdbx_strand_id
1 'polypeptide(L)'
;MPVRRGGPKLVHPGGEGTPGISDLALDEIAIARCEGVGATRRALADALDLRHRLPLVWAGAQKLECETWVVRRVAALSRKLTRDQARIVDVAVAAALGQAPNRILAIAEAKIIEADTTTQQDRIERNQRHNGVWYSQPKPGDQIADVDNAAGVATAYA
;
A
#
# COMPACT_ATOMS: atom_id res chain seq x y z
N MET A 1 27.56 -4.17 -0.88
CA MET A 1 28.62 -3.40 -0.18
C MET A 1 28.02 -2.07 0.28
N PRO A 2 27.96 -1.75 1.58
CA PRO A 2 27.54 -0.42 2.00
C PRO A 2 28.69 0.56 1.69
N VAL A 3 28.42 1.59 0.89
CA VAL A 3 29.44 2.58 0.52
C VAL A 3 29.58 3.63 1.64
N ARG A 4 30.81 3.77 2.15
CA ARG A 4 31.25 4.70 3.21
C ARG A 4 31.19 6.18 2.80
N ARG A 5 30.82 6.47 1.54
CA ARG A 5 30.46 7.77 0.97
C ARG A 5 29.19 7.54 0.14
N GLY A 6 28.26 8.50 0.08
CA GLY A 6 27.00 8.36 -0.65
C GLY A 6 27.19 7.87 -2.10
N GLY A 7 26.24 7.08 -2.60
CA GLY A 7 26.25 6.48 -3.94
C GLY A 7 24.93 5.74 -4.20
N PRO A 8 24.65 5.35 -5.45
CA PRO A 8 23.39 4.71 -5.81
C PRO A 8 23.16 3.44 -5.02
N LYS A 9 21.93 3.24 -4.54
CA LYS A 9 21.51 2.08 -3.76
C LYS A 9 20.41 1.34 -4.48
N LEU A 10 20.43 0.03 -4.35
CA LEU A 10 19.32 -0.80 -4.80
C LEU A 10 18.16 -0.66 -3.82
N VAL A 11 16.98 -0.31 -4.34
CA VAL A 11 15.73 -0.23 -3.60
C VAL A 11 14.68 -1.13 -4.23
N HIS A 12 13.78 -1.64 -3.39
CA HIS A 12 12.67 -2.51 -3.80
C HIS A 12 11.35 -1.80 -3.50
N PRO A 13 10.84 -0.98 -4.44
CA PRO A 13 9.59 -0.25 -4.21
C PRO A 13 8.36 -1.14 -4.35
N GLY A 14 8.41 -2.18 -5.19
CA GLY A 14 7.37 -3.21 -5.33
C GLY A 14 7.42 -4.25 -4.20
N GLY A 15 6.49 -5.20 -4.23
CA GLY A 15 6.46 -6.30 -3.27
C GLY A 15 7.41 -7.45 -3.62
N GLU A 16 7.29 -8.55 -2.86
CA GLU A 16 8.17 -9.70 -2.98
C GLU A 16 8.16 -10.31 -4.39
N GLY A 17 9.34 -10.62 -4.93
CA GLY A 17 9.53 -11.09 -6.30
C GLY A 17 9.71 -10.01 -7.36
N THR A 18 9.62 -8.72 -7.00
CA THR A 18 9.97 -7.61 -7.93
C THR A 18 11.48 -7.34 -7.95
N PRO A 19 12.05 -6.94 -9.11
CA PRO A 19 13.47 -6.60 -9.20
C PRO A 19 13.79 -5.34 -8.40
N GLY A 20 15.01 -5.27 -7.89
CA GLY A 20 15.54 -4.04 -7.32
C GLY A 20 15.88 -3.04 -8.42
N ILE A 21 15.72 -1.75 -8.12
CA ILE A 21 16.08 -0.64 -9.01
C ILE A 21 17.02 0.33 -8.30
N SER A 22 17.77 1.14 -9.05
CA SER A 22 18.55 2.21 -8.44
C SER A 22 17.61 3.26 -7.82
N ASP A 23 17.93 3.73 -6.62
CA ASP A 23 17.27 4.87 -5.99
C ASP A 23 17.34 6.13 -6.87
N LEU A 24 18.50 6.45 -7.44
CA LEU A 24 18.65 7.60 -8.34
C LEU A 24 17.74 7.55 -9.57
N ALA A 25 17.46 6.35 -10.11
CA ALA A 25 16.55 6.21 -11.25
C ALA A 25 15.10 6.63 -10.91
N LEU A 26 14.69 6.55 -9.64
CA LEU A 26 13.39 7.05 -9.17
C LEU A 26 13.32 8.57 -9.23
N ASP A 27 14.40 9.25 -8.86
CA ASP A 27 14.46 10.71 -8.87
C ASP A 27 14.49 11.24 -10.30
N GLU A 28 15.29 10.61 -11.16
CA GLU A 28 15.37 10.95 -12.59
C GLU A 28 14.02 10.81 -13.29
N ILE A 29 13.29 9.71 -13.05
CA ILE A 29 11.97 9.52 -13.67
C ILE A 29 10.90 10.42 -13.06
N ALA A 30 11.02 10.80 -11.78
CA ALA A 30 10.12 11.78 -11.18
C ALA A 30 10.29 13.16 -11.83
N ILE A 31 11.54 13.59 -12.04
CA ILE A 31 11.86 14.81 -12.78
C ILE A 31 11.34 14.73 -14.21
N ALA A 32 11.61 13.64 -14.92
CA ALA A 32 11.17 13.46 -16.31
C ALA A 32 9.64 13.48 -16.47
N ARG A 33 8.90 13.06 -15.45
CA ARG A 33 7.42 13.10 -15.41
C ARG A 33 6.85 14.41 -14.86
N CYS A 34 7.69 15.32 -14.36
CA CYS A 34 7.26 16.50 -13.61
C CYS A 34 6.35 16.14 -12.41
N GLU A 35 6.62 15.01 -11.75
CA GLU A 35 5.84 14.48 -10.62
C GLU A 35 6.69 14.45 -9.34
N GLY A 36 6.04 14.45 -8.17
CA GLY A 36 6.75 14.29 -6.90
C GLY A 36 7.29 12.86 -6.73
N VAL A 37 8.51 12.72 -6.20
CA VAL A 37 9.21 11.43 -5.99
C VAL A 37 8.33 10.38 -5.29
N GLY A 38 7.57 10.78 -4.28
CA GLY A 38 6.67 9.87 -3.57
C GLY A 38 5.49 9.35 -4.41
N ALA A 39 4.96 10.15 -5.35
CA ALA A 39 3.92 9.70 -6.28
C ALA A 39 4.52 8.76 -7.33
N THR A 40 5.66 9.15 -7.90
CA THR A 40 6.40 8.35 -8.88
C THR A 40 6.82 6.99 -8.33
N ARG A 41 7.34 6.96 -7.10
CA ARG A 41 7.71 5.71 -6.41
C ARG A 41 6.53 4.77 -6.25
N ARG A 42 5.34 5.30 -5.91
CA ARG A 42 4.11 4.49 -5.80
C ARG A 42 3.68 3.96 -7.16
N ALA A 43 3.67 4.80 -8.19
CA ALA A 43 3.33 4.38 -9.54
C ALA A 43 4.28 3.29 -10.07
N LEU A 44 5.58 3.44 -9.82
CA LEU A 44 6.56 2.44 -10.24
C LEU A 44 6.43 1.13 -9.45
N ALA A 45 6.15 1.21 -8.15
CA ALA A 45 5.83 0.03 -7.35
C ALA A 45 4.63 -0.73 -7.93
N ASP A 46 3.54 -0.02 -8.27
CA ASP A 46 2.35 -0.63 -8.88
C ASP A 46 2.71 -1.30 -10.22
N ALA A 47 3.51 -0.64 -11.06
CA ALA A 47 3.94 -1.17 -12.36
C ALA A 47 4.83 -2.41 -12.23
N LEU A 48 5.76 -2.42 -11.27
CA LEU A 48 6.63 -3.57 -11.00
C LEU A 48 5.81 -4.76 -10.46
N ASP A 49 4.89 -4.50 -9.53
CA ASP A 49 3.97 -5.53 -9.03
C ASP A 49 3.14 -6.12 -10.17
N LEU A 50 2.56 -5.30 -11.05
CA LEU A 50 1.81 -5.77 -12.21
C LEU A 50 2.66 -6.64 -13.13
N ARG A 51 3.82 -6.12 -13.57
CA ARG A 51 4.66 -6.81 -14.56
C ARG A 51 5.26 -8.12 -14.04
N HIS A 52 5.63 -8.18 -12.76
CA HIS A 52 6.42 -9.28 -12.21
C HIS A 52 5.64 -10.24 -11.32
N ARG A 53 4.49 -9.81 -10.78
CA ARG A 53 3.69 -10.60 -9.83
C ARG A 53 2.26 -10.85 -10.29
N LEU A 54 1.70 -9.95 -11.11
CA LEU A 54 0.35 -10.08 -11.67
C LEU A 54 0.37 -10.13 -13.22
N PRO A 55 1.11 -11.07 -13.83
CA PRO A 55 1.33 -11.09 -15.27
C PRO A 55 0.05 -11.25 -16.11
N LEU A 56 -0.98 -11.94 -15.61
CA LEU A 56 -2.25 -12.10 -16.33
C LEU A 56 -3.04 -10.78 -16.32
N VAL A 57 -3.13 -10.12 -15.17
CA VAL A 57 -3.74 -8.79 -15.05
C VAL A 57 -2.98 -7.77 -15.91
N TRP A 58 -1.65 -7.81 -15.91
CA TRP A 58 -0.80 -6.97 -16.76
C TRP A 58 -1.08 -7.19 -18.25
N ALA A 59 -1.24 -8.45 -18.68
CA ALA A 59 -1.58 -8.76 -20.06
C ALA A 59 -2.94 -8.18 -20.47
N GLY A 60 -3.96 -8.28 -19.62
CA GLY A 60 -5.28 -7.69 -19.89
C GLY A 60 -5.27 -6.15 -19.86
N ALA A 61 -4.50 -5.54 -18.94
CA ALA A 61 -4.32 -4.09 -18.90
C ALA A 61 -3.68 -3.56 -20.20
N GLN A 62 -2.67 -4.25 -20.74
CA GLN A 62 -2.04 -3.88 -22.02
C GLN A 62 -3.00 -3.97 -23.21
N LYS A 63 -4.02 -4.83 -23.12
CA LYS A 63 -5.09 -4.96 -24.12
C LYS A 63 -6.24 -3.97 -23.92
N LEU A 64 -6.13 -3.07 -22.92
CA LEU A 64 -7.17 -2.12 -22.55
C LEU A 64 -8.48 -2.80 -22.09
N GLU A 65 -8.40 -4.01 -21.53
CA GLU A 65 -9.57 -4.74 -21.01
C GLU A 65 -10.10 -4.14 -19.70
N CYS A 66 -9.26 -3.37 -18.99
CA CYS A 66 -9.60 -2.74 -17.72
C CYS A 66 -8.83 -1.42 -17.57
N GLU A 67 -9.39 -0.45 -16.86
CA GLU A 67 -8.76 0.86 -16.67
C GLU A 67 -7.49 0.76 -15.82
N THR A 68 -6.47 1.51 -16.20
CA THR A 68 -5.15 1.50 -15.55
C THR A 68 -5.22 1.76 -14.05
N TRP A 69 -6.15 2.59 -13.58
CA TRP A 69 -6.27 2.90 -12.16
C TRP A 69 -6.75 1.69 -11.34
N VAL A 70 -7.60 0.82 -11.91
CA VAL A 70 -8.14 -0.37 -11.25
C VAL A 70 -7.04 -1.40 -11.05
N VAL A 71 -6.31 -1.73 -12.13
CA VAL A 71 -5.21 -2.71 -12.06
C VAL A 71 -4.08 -2.23 -11.16
N ARG A 72 -3.78 -0.92 -11.15
CA ARG A 72 -2.83 -0.33 -10.20
C ARG A 72 -3.32 -0.43 -8.75
N ARG A 73 -4.63 -0.26 -8.51
CA ARG A 73 -5.21 -0.46 -7.18
C ARG A 73 -5.11 -1.91 -6.72
N VAL A 74 -5.37 -2.89 -7.59
CA VAL A 74 -5.17 -4.32 -7.31
C VAL A 74 -3.70 -4.61 -6.93
N ALA A 75 -2.75 -4.07 -7.70
CA ALA A 75 -1.32 -4.20 -7.41
C ALA A 75 -0.96 -3.63 -6.03
N ALA A 76 -1.43 -2.43 -5.70
CA ALA A 76 -1.20 -1.81 -4.40
C ALA A 76 -1.81 -2.62 -3.23
N LEU A 77 -3.02 -3.18 -3.42
CA LEU A 77 -3.70 -3.99 -2.40
C LEU A 77 -2.97 -5.32 -2.15
N SER A 78 -2.49 -5.97 -3.20
CA SER A 78 -1.79 -7.26 -3.13
C SER A 78 -0.32 -7.16 -2.71
N ARG A 79 0.24 -5.94 -2.57
CA ARG A 79 1.68 -5.72 -2.38
C ARG A 79 2.28 -6.51 -1.21
N LYS A 80 1.55 -6.63 -0.10
CA LYS A 80 2.01 -7.30 1.13
C LYS A 80 2.05 -8.83 1.04
N LEU A 81 1.37 -9.40 0.05
CA LEU A 81 1.37 -10.84 -0.17
C LEU A 81 2.77 -11.33 -0.55
N THR A 82 3.02 -12.62 -0.41
CA THR A 82 4.14 -13.29 -1.10
C THR A 82 3.89 -13.36 -2.61
N ARG A 83 4.90 -13.73 -3.37
CA ARG A 83 4.81 -13.95 -4.82
C ARG A 83 3.80 -15.06 -5.16
N ASP A 84 3.79 -16.13 -4.38
CA ASP A 84 2.86 -17.26 -4.60
C ASP A 84 1.42 -16.91 -4.25
N GLN A 85 1.21 -16.14 -3.18
CA GLN A 85 -0.12 -15.62 -2.83
C GLN A 85 -0.64 -14.62 -3.87
N ALA A 86 0.22 -13.75 -4.40
CA ALA A 86 -0.17 -12.79 -5.43
C ALA A 86 -0.66 -13.47 -6.73
N ARG A 87 -0.12 -14.65 -7.06
CA ARG A 87 -0.57 -15.45 -8.20
C ARG A 87 -2.03 -15.92 -8.06
N ILE A 88 -2.53 -16.15 -6.84
CA ILE A 88 -3.94 -16.47 -6.60
C ILE A 88 -4.83 -15.27 -6.97
N VAL A 89 -4.40 -14.07 -6.58
CA VAL A 89 -5.08 -12.81 -6.92
C VAL A 89 -5.03 -12.55 -8.43
N ASP A 90 -3.88 -12.75 -9.06
CA ASP A 90 -3.68 -12.55 -10.50
C ASP A 90 -4.68 -13.34 -11.35
N VAL A 91 -4.78 -14.66 -11.10
CA VAL A 91 -5.71 -15.54 -11.82
C VAL A 91 -7.15 -15.10 -11.65
N ALA A 92 -7.57 -14.81 -10.41
CA ALA A 92 -8.96 -14.46 -10.12
C ALA A 92 -9.36 -13.09 -10.68
N VAL A 93 -8.47 -12.10 -10.58
CA VAL A 93 -8.72 -10.76 -11.12
C VAL A 93 -8.68 -10.76 -12.64
N ALA A 94 -7.73 -11.49 -13.25
CA ALA A 94 -7.64 -11.61 -14.71
C ALA A 94 -8.93 -12.17 -15.32
N ALA A 95 -9.55 -13.16 -14.66
CA ALA A 95 -10.84 -13.72 -15.08
C ALA A 95 -12.02 -12.72 -14.98
N ALA A 96 -11.85 -11.61 -14.26
CA ALA A 96 -12.88 -10.62 -14.00
C ALA A 96 -12.65 -9.27 -14.70
N LEU A 97 -11.59 -9.10 -15.51
CA LEU A 97 -11.19 -7.79 -16.05
C LEU A 97 -12.28 -7.07 -16.86
N GLY A 98 -13.17 -7.81 -17.52
CA GLY A 98 -14.30 -7.23 -18.25
C GLY A 98 -15.50 -6.81 -17.39
N GLN A 99 -15.41 -6.93 -16.06
CA GLN A 99 -16.48 -6.53 -15.14
C GLN A 99 -16.34 -5.07 -14.70
N ALA A 100 -17.36 -4.54 -14.03
CA ALA A 100 -17.30 -3.20 -13.48
C ALA A 100 -16.15 -3.04 -12.46
N PRO A 101 -15.47 -1.87 -12.41
CA PRO A 101 -14.31 -1.63 -11.53
C PRO A 101 -14.53 -2.04 -10.06
N ASN A 102 -15.66 -1.67 -9.47
CA ASN A 102 -15.97 -2.01 -8.07
C ASN A 102 -16.05 -3.53 -7.85
N ARG A 103 -16.52 -4.28 -8.85
CA ARG A 103 -16.60 -5.74 -8.77
C ARG A 103 -15.22 -6.38 -8.83
N ILE A 104 -14.35 -5.88 -9.72
CA ILE A 104 -12.95 -6.32 -9.81
C ILE A 104 -12.23 -6.11 -8.48
N LEU A 105 -12.38 -4.92 -7.89
CA LEU A 105 -11.75 -4.60 -6.61
C LEU A 105 -12.29 -5.48 -5.46
N ALA A 106 -13.60 -5.74 -5.42
CA ALA A 106 -14.19 -6.65 -4.44
C ALA A 106 -13.65 -8.09 -4.57
N ILE A 107 -13.45 -8.58 -5.80
CA ILE A 107 -12.83 -9.89 -6.06
C ILE A 107 -11.38 -9.89 -5.58
N ALA A 108 -10.62 -8.84 -5.90
CA ALA A 108 -9.23 -8.71 -5.46
C ALA A 108 -9.12 -8.73 -3.93
N GLU A 109 -9.93 -7.94 -3.23
CA GLU A 109 -9.95 -7.90 -1.76
C GLU A 109 -10.31 -9.26 -1.15
N ALA A 110 -11.35 -9.92 -1.67
CA ALA A 110 -11.73 -11.25 -1.21
C ALA A 110 -10.60 -12.27 -1.40
N LYS A 111 -9.92 -12.24 -2.55
CA LYS A 111 -8.83 -13.17 -2.86
C LYS A 111 -7.55 -12.88 -2.08
N ILE A 112 -7.30 -11.62 -1.75
CA ILE A 112 -6.20 -11.24 -0.85
C ILE A 112 -6.46 -11.82 0.55
N ILE A 113 -7.69 -11.74 1.05
CA ILE A 113 -8.07 -12.33 2.35
C ILE A 113 -7.90 -13.85 2.33
N GLU A 114 -8.35 -14.52 1.26
CA GLU A 114 -8.23 -15.97 1.09
C GLU A 114 -6.77 -16.43 0.98
N ALA A 115 -5.93 -15.67 0.28
CA ALA A 115 -4.52 -16.00 0.09
C ALA A 115 -3.68 -15.83 1.37
N ASP A 116 -4.09 -14.94 2.27
CA ASP A 116 -3.34 -14.56 3.48
C ASP A 116 -4.17 -14.68 4.77
N THR A 117 -4.69 -15.88 5.00
CA THR A 117 -5.51 -16.19 6.17
C THR A 117 -4.75 -15.94 7.49
N THR A 118 -3.44 -16.24 7.54
CA THR A 118 -2.62 -16.14 8.76
C THR A 118 -2.34 -14.68 9.15
N THR A 119 -1.85 -13.83 8.25
CA THR A 119 -1.64 -12.40 8.58
C THR A 119 -2.97 -11.70 8.88
N GLN A 120 -4.05 -12.15 8.23
CA GLN A 120 -5.39 -11.63 8.52
C GLN A 120 -5.85 -11.98 9.94
N GLN A 121 -5.61 -13.21 10.39
CA GLN A 121 -5.86 -13.62 11.79
C GLN A 121 -5.07 -12.75 12.77
N ASP A 122 -3.77 -12.55 12.53
CA ASP A 122 -2.92 -11.69 13.37
C ASP A 122 -3.39 -10.24 13.41
N ARG A 123 -3.90 -9.72 12.28
CA ARG A 123 -4.45 -8.35 12.21
C ARG A 123 -5.78 -8.24 12.95
N ILE A 124 -6.67 -9.22 12.83
CA ILE A 124 -7.93 -9.27 13.58
C ILE A 124 -7.63 -9.32 15.07
N GLU A 125 -6.71 -10.19 15.48
CA GLU A 125 -6.32 -10.35 16.89
C GLU A 125 -5.66 -9.06 17.43
N ARG A 126 -4.78 -8.43 16.65
CA ARG A 126 -4.17 -7.14 17.01
C ARG A 126 -5.20 -6.01 17.10
N ASN A 127 -6.21 -5.98 16.23
CA ASN A 127 -7.30 -5.00 16.30
C ASN A 127 -8.20 -5.24 17.52
N GLN A 128 -8.51 -6.50 17.84
CA GLN A 128 -9.25 -6.86 19.06
C GLN A 128 -8.52 -6.42 20.33
N ARG A 129 -7.18 -6.56 20.36
CA ARG A 129 -6.33 -6.08 21.46
C ARG A 129 -6.28 -4.55 21.60
N HIS A 130 -6.56 -3.81 20.53
CA HIS A 130 -6.51 -2.35 20.49
C HIS A 130 -7.90 -1.70 20.33
N ASN A 131 -8.98 -2.40 20.68
CA ASN A 131 -10.33 -1.84 20.66
C ASN A 131 -10.54 -0.90 21.87
N GLY A 132 -9.97 0.30 21.79
CA GLY A 132 -10.11 1.37 22.77
C GLY A 132 -10.13 2.74 22.08
N VAL A 133 -10.81 3.71 22.68
CA VAL A 133 -10.80 5.10 22.22
C VAL A 133 -9.60 5.81 22.86
N TRP A 134 -8.64 6.22 22.04
CA TRP A 134 -7.46 6.95 22.49
C TRP A 134 -7.69 8.44 22.30
N TYR A 135 -7.60 9.21 23.38
CA TYR A 135 -7.49 10.66 23.27
C TYR A 135 -6.07 11.01 22.86
N SER A 136 -5.92 11.85 21.85
CA SER A 136 -4.62 12.44 21.53
C SER A 136 -4.17 13.26 22.74
N GLN A 137 -3.06 12.90 23.36
CA GLN A 137 -2.43 13.80 24.33
C GLN A 137 -2.02 15.08 23.59
N PRO A 138 -2.41 16.27 24.10
CA PRO A 138 -1.85 17.53 23.60
C PRO A 138 -0.33 17.48 23.76
N LYS A 139 0.41 18.00 22.77
CA LYS A 139 1.86 18.06 22.88
C LYS A 139 2.24 18.93 24.06
N PRO A 140 3.34 18.61 24.79
CA PRO A 140 3.88 19.53 25.79
C PRO A 140 4.14 20.90 25.13
N GLY A 141 3.43 21.94 25.58
CA GLY A 141 3.49 23.30 25.03
C GLY A 141 2.28 23.76 24.20
N ASP A 142 1.33 22.88 23.84
CA ASP A 142 0.08 23.26 23.13
C ASP A 142 -1.02 23.82 24.06
N GLN A 143 -0.79 23.82 25.37
CA GLN A 143 -1.70 24.47 26.33
C GLN A 143 -1.48 25.97 26.29
N ILE A 144 -2.20 26.66 25.42
CA ILE A 144 -2.34 28.12 25.51
C ILE A 144 -3.17 28.38 26.78
N ALA A 145 -2.51 28.94 27.80
CA ALA A 145 -3.20 29.50 28.94
C ALA A 145 -3.96 30.74 28.45
N ASP A 146 -5.23 30.56 28.12
CA ASP A 146 -6.13 31.69 27.99
C ASP A 146 -7.05 31.78 29.21
N VAL A 147 -7.26 33.03 29.57
CA VAL A 147 -7.68 33.53 30.88
C VAL A 147 -9.16 33.24 31.15
N ASP A 148 -9.46 32.81 32.38
CA ASP A 148 -10.78 32.68 33.01
C ASP A 148 -11.86 31.86 32.27
N ASN A 149 -12.02 30.58 32.62
CA ASN A 149 -12.99 30.17 33.66
C ASN A 149 -13.16 28.64 33.74
N ALA A 150 -13.16 28.14 34.98
CA ALA A 150 -13.79 26.93 35.47
C ALA A 150 -13.44 25.56 34.81
N ALA A 151 -12.68 24.82 35.61
CA ALA A 151 -12.77 23.37 35.79
C ALA A 151 -11.86 22.51 34.90
N GLY A 152 -10.62 22.35 35.36
CA GLY A 152 -9.90 21.09 35.24
C GLY A 152 -10.68 20.00 35.97
N VAL A 153 -11.63 19.37 35.27
CA VAL A 153 -12.25 18.12 35.69
C VAL A 153 -11.66 17.02 34.85
N ALA A 154 -10.58 16.43 35.36
CA ALA A 154 -10.21 15.08 34.97
C ALA A 154 -11.29 14.14 35.54
N THR A 155 -12.30 13.82 34.73
CA THR A 155 -13.21 12.71 35.03
C THR A 155 -13.19 11.70 33.89
N ALA A 156 -12.58 10.56 34.19
CA ALA A 156 -13.06 9.26 33.78
C ALA A 156 -12.80 8.31 34.96
N TYR A 157 -13.60 8.42 36.03
CA TYR A 157 -13.83 7.30 36.95
C TYR A 157 -14.50 6.17 36.13
N ALA A 158 -14.25 4.87 36.30
CA ALA A 158 -13.40 4.09 37.19
C ALA A 158 -12.96 2.81 36.45
#